data_AF-A0A524L0E0-F1
#
_entry.id   AF-A0A524L0E0-F1
#
_cell.length_a   1.000
_cell.length_b   1.000
_cell.length_c   1.000
_cell.angle_alpha   90.00
_cell.angle_beta   90.00
_cell.angle_gamma   90.00
#
_symmetry.space_group_name_H-M   'P 1'
#
loop_
_entity.id
_entity.type
_entity.pdbx_description
1 polymer ?
#
loop_
_entity_poly.entity_id
_entity_poly.type
_entity_poly.pdbx_seq_one_letter_code
_entity_poly.pdbx_strand_id
1 'polypeptide(L)'
;MRGVRSRRVSGIAGALVALLFAVVAAAPAQASPETLKRSVSNILFGPFDIVFSPVVGGQTVYRNIQDIDDSMWVRVVYVVPGVVWNTTLEMGSGIIRCMTGLIEFVPGLGLLPFDADLDVLFAPAEKADALVDEDTPVLNIKFGVNYVD
;
A
#
# COMPACT_ATOMS: atom_id res chain seq x y z
N MET A 1 45.31 0.57 39.02
CA MET A 1 44.08 -0.12 38.56
C MET A 1 43.34 0.81 37.59
N ARG A 2 43.16 0.40 36.33
CA ARG A 2 42.56 1.21 35.24
C ARG A 2 41.02 1.08 35.31
N GLY A 3 40.32 2.18 35.59
CA GLY A 3 38.86 2.25 35.51
C GLY A 3 38.39 2.37 34.06
N VAL A 4 37.67 1.35 33.57
CA VAL A 4 37.16 1.24 32.20
C VAL A 4 35.68 1.67 32.16
N ARG A 5 35.37 2.62 31.27
CA ARG A 5 34.10 2.87 30.55
C ARG A 5 32.82 3.21 31.36
N SER A 6 32.39 4.48 31.28
CA SER A 6 30.96 4.86 31.43
C SER A 6 30.40 5.77 30.31
N ARG A 7 31.15 6.05 29.24
CA ARG A 7 30.73 7.01 28.19
C ARG A 7 29.57 6.55 27.29
N ARG A 8 29.20 5.26 27.29
CA ARG A 8 28.19 4.72 26.36
C ARG A 8 26.74 4.87 26.83
N VAL A 9 26.50 4.91 28.14
CA VAL A 9 25.13 4.96 28.70
C VAL A 9 24.55 6.38 28.63
N SER A 10 25.38 7.41 28.82
CA SER A 10 24.95 8.82 28.67
C SER A 10 24.55 9.20 27.25
N GLY A 11 25.12 8.56 26.22
CA GLY A 11 24.76 8.84 24.82
C GLY A 11 23.35 8.36 24.47
N ILE A 12 22.96 7.18 24.95
CA ILE A 12 21.63 6.60 24.69
C ILE A 12 20.55 7.34 25.48
N ALA A 13 20.82 7.68 26.75
CA ALA A 13 19.91 8.47 27.56
C ALA A 13 19.72 9.88 26.99
N GLY A 14 20.79 10.52 26.50
CA GLY A 14 20.71 11.82 25.84
C GLY A 14 19.93 11.76 24.52
N ALA A 15 20.10 10.71 23.73
CA ALA A 15 19.34 10.50 22.50
C ALA A 15 17.86 10.26 22.77
N LEU A 16 17.51 9.45 23.79
CA LEU A 16 16.12 9.20 24.18
C LEU A 16 15.43 10.45 24.74
N VAL A 17 16.14 11.26 25.51
CA VAL A 17 15.61 12.55 26.02
C VAL A 17 15.44 13.55 24.88
N ALA A 18 16.38 13.63 23.93
CA ALA A 18 16.22 14.47 22.74
C ALA A 18 15.06 13.99 21.85
N LEU A 19 14.85 12.67 21.73
CA LEU A 19 13.73 12.08 21.02
C LEU A 19 12.39 12.39 21.72
N LEU A 20 12.34 12.28 23.05
CA LEU A 20 11.17 12.64 23.86
C LEU A 20 10.85 14.14 23.77
N PHE A 21 11.87 15.01 23.76
CA PHE A 21 11.66 16.45 23.57
C PHE A 21 11.23 16.80 22.14
N ALA A 22 11.71 16.10 21.13
CA ALA A 22 11.24 16.25 19.74
C ALA A 22 9.77 15.81 19.58
N VAL A 23 9.36 14.77 20.31
CA VAL A 23 7.97 14.27 20.31
C VAL A 23 7.01 15.23 21.04
N VAL A 24 7.47 15.93 22.08
CA VAL A 24 6.63 16.87 22.86
C VAL A 24 6.58 18.29 22.27
N ALA A 25 7.61 18.71 21.52
CA ALA A 25 7.65 20.02 20.86
C ALA A 25 6.87 20.07 19.53
N ALA A 26 6.39 18.93 19.03
CA ALA A 26 5.47 18.87 17.90
C ALA A 26 4.03 19.18 18.38
N ALA A 27 3.71 20.46 18.56
CA ALA A 27 2.35 20.94 18.33
C ALA A 27 1.93 20.53 16.90
N PRO A 28 0.62 20.38 16.56
CA PRO A 28 0.21 19.77 15.30
C PRO A 28 0.50 20.73 14.15
N ALA A 29 1.75 20.73 13.69
CA ALA A 29 2.07 21.17 12.35
C ALA A 29 1.32 20.21 11.43
N GLN A 30 0.54 20.77 10.51
CA GLN A 30 -0.11 20.08 9.41
C GLN A 30 0.97 19.43 8.53
N ALA A 31 1.57 18.35 9.02
CA ALA A 31 2.39 17.45 8.24
C ALA A 31 1.41 16.58 7.49
N SER A 32 1.35 16.70 6.17
CA SER A 32 0.53 15.80 5.37
C SER A 32 1.23 14.44 5.33
N PRO A 33 0.73 13.42 6.06
CA PRO A 33 1.42 12.15 6.19
C PRO A 33 1.05 11.19 5.05
N GLU A 34 0.35 11.67 4.03
CA GLU A 34 -0.40 10.80 3.12
C GLU A 34 0.49 10.10 2.12
N THR A 35 1.57 10.73 1.68
CA THR A 35 2.63 10.06 0.91
C THR A 35 3.22 8.88 1.70
N LEU A 36 3.48 9.04 3.00
CA LEU A 36 4.04 7.98 3.82
C LEU A 36 2.99 6.88 4.13
N LYS A 37 1.75 7.26 4.47
CA LYS A 37 0.67 6.30 4.71
C LYS A 37 0.40 5.46 3.47
N ARG A 38 0.31 6.09 2.30
CA ARG A 38 0.13 5.40 1.02
C ARG A 38 1.29 4.48 0.71
N SER A 39 2.53 4.95 0.91
CA SER A 39 3.72 4.12 0.74
C SER A 39 3.70 2.86 1.62
N VAL A 40 3.42 3.04 2.91
CA VAL A 40 3.34 1.93 3.88
C VAL A 40 2.18 0.99 3.54
N SER A 41 1.01 1.51 3.19
CA SER A 41 -0.14 0.72 2.73
C SER A 41 0.23 -0.14 1.52
N ASN A 42 0.89 0.46 0.52
CA ASN A 42 1.30 -0.23 -0.69
C ASN A 42 2.31 -1.35 -0.43
N ILE A 43 3.28 -1.13 0.47
CA ILE A 43 4.26 -2.15 0.85
C ILE A 43 3.60 -3.30 1.61
N LEU A 44 2.68 -3.00 2.53
CA LEU A 44 2.06 -4.00 3.39
C LEU A 44 1.00 -4.82 2.65
N PHE A 45 0.21 -4.19 1.78
CA PHE A 45 -0.99 -4.79 1.20
C PHE A 45 -0.83 -5.20 -0.28
N GLY A 46 0.11 -4.62 -1.02
CA GLY A 46 0.42 -5.06 -2.38
C GLY A 46 0.77 -6.56 -2.51
N PRO A 47 1.48 -7.20 -1.56
CA PRO A 47 1.71 -8.63 -1.62
C PRO A 47 0.44 -9.47 -1.49
N PHE A 48 -0.57 -8.97 -0.76
CA PHE A 48 -1.85 -9.65 -0.64
C PHE A 48 -2.66 -9.54 -1.95
N ASP A 49 -2.55 -8.44 -2.69
CA ASP A 49 -3.14 -8.34 -4.04
C ASP A 49 -2.59 -9.43 -4.97
N ILE A 50 -1.29 -9.71 -4.91
CA ILE A 50 -0.64 -10.79 -5.68
C ILE A 50 -1.18 -12.16 -5.26
N VAL A 51 -1.31 -12.43 -3.95
CA VAL A 51 -1.76 -13.73 -3.44
C VAL A 51 -3.22 -13.98 -3.78
N PHE A 52 -4.07 -12.95 -3.67
CA PHE A 52 -5.51 -13.06 -3.93
C PHE A 52 -5.89 -12.82 -5.39
N SER A 53 -4.93 -12.53 -6.28
CA SER A 53 -5.18 -12.26 -7.69
C SER A 53 -5.99 -13.36 -8.42
N PRO A 54 -5.84 -14.67 -8.14
CA PRO A 54 -6.67 -15.69 -8.78
C PRO A 54 -8.14 -15.62 -8.35
N VAL A 55 -8.40 -15.19 -7.11
CA VAL A 55 -9.75 -15.04 -6.56
C VAL A 55 -10.41 -13.81 -7.18
N VAL A 56 -9.72 -12.67 -7.16
CA VAL A 56 -10.21 -11.41 -7.73
C VAL A 56 -10.44 -11.57 -9.24
N GLY A 57 -9.44 -12.05 -9.98
CA GLY A 57 -9.57 -12.24 -11.43
C GLY A 57 -10.70 -13.19 -11.82
N GLY A 58 -10.95 -14.23 -11.00
CA GLY A 58 -12.10 -15.11 -11.15
C GLY A 58 -13.45 -14.41 -10.91
N GLN A 59 -13.55 -13.58 -9.87
CA GLN A 59 -14.76 -12.79 -9.60
C GLN A 59 -15.04 -11.78 -10.70
N THR A 60 -14.01 -11.11 -11.23
CA THR A 60 -14.16 -10.16 -12.34
C THR A 60 -14.72 -10.86 -13.58
N VAL A 61 -14.20 -12.04 -13.93
CA VAL A 61 -14.73 -12.81 -15.07
C VAL A 61 -16.18 -13.24 -14.83
N TYR A 62 -16.50 -13.66 -13.61
CA TYR A 62 -17.88 -14.04 -13.27
C TYR A 62 -18.86 -12.89 -13.45
N ARG A 63 -18.51 -11.67 -12.98
CA ARG A 63 -19.32 -10.45 -13.17
C ARG A 63 -19.43 -10.10 -14.65
N ASN A 64 -18.31 -10.07 -15.37
CA ASN A 64 -18.28 -9.77 -16.80
C ASN A 64 -19.16 -10.72 -17.62
N ILE A 65 -19.19 -12.02 -17.28
CA ILE A 65 -20.07 -12.99 -17.93
C ILE A 65 -21.55 -12.72 -17.64
N GLN A 66 -21.90 -12.06 -16.54
CA GLN A 66 -23.28 -11.70 -16.21
C GLN A 66 -23.69 -10.39 -16.87
N ASP A 67 -22.79 -9.41 -16.88
CA ASP A 67 -23.09 -8.02 -17.20
C ASP A 67 -22.82 -7.63 -18.67
N ILE A 68 -21.92 -8.34 -19.37
CA ILE A 68 -21.62 -8.08 -20.78
C ILE A 68 -22.57 -8.86 -21.68
N ASP A 69 -23.15 -8.19 -22.68
CA ASP A 69 -24.07 -8.80 -23.65
C ASP A 69 -23.34 -9.55 -24.77
N ASP A 70 -22.66 -10.64 -24.41
CA ASP A 70 -21.98 -11.53 -25.36
C ASP A 70 -22.81 -12.77 -25.68
N SER A 71 -22.57 -13.36 -26.86
CA SER A 71 -23.16 -14.66 -27.21
C SER A 71 -22.72 -15.77 -26.24
N MET A 72 -23.59 -16.76 -26.02
CA MET A 72 -23.33 -17.88 -25.10
C MET A 72 -21.98 -18.56 -25.36
N TRP A 73 -21.60 -18.73 -26.63
CA TRP A 73 -20.33 -19.37 -26.99
C TRP A 73 -19.11 -18.55 -26.59
N VAL A 74 -19.16 -17.23 -26.73
CA VAL A 74 -18.09 -16.32 -26.29
C VAL A 74 -17.95 -16.41 -24.77
N ARG A 75 -19.07 -16.31 -24.03
CA ARG A 75 -19.05 -16.42 -22.56
C ARG A 75 -18.43 -17.72 -22.06
N VAL A 76 -18.65 -18.85 -22.74
CA VAL A 76 -18.10 -20.17 -22.35
C VAL A 76 -16.64 -20.34 -22.76
N VAL A 77 -16.28 -19.99 -23.99
CA VAL A 77 -14.91 -20.22 -24.50
C VAL A 77 -13.90 -19.31 -23.80
N TYR A 78 -14.30 -18.09 -23.44
CA TYR A 78 -13.39 -17.10 -22.85
C TYR A 78 -13.29 -17.16 -21.32
N VAL A 79 -14.00 -18.06 -20.63
CA VAL A 79 -13.89 -18.18 -19.16
C VAL A 79 -12.44 -18.44 -18.74
N VAL A 80 -11.83 -19.53 -19.24
CA VAL A 80 -10.48 -19.92 -18.81
C VAL A 80 -9.43 -18.89 -19.24
N PRO A 81 -9.38 -18.45 -20.53
CA PRO A 81 -8.46 -17.39 -20.93
C PRO A 81 -8.66 -16.09 -20.14
N GLY A 82 -9.92 -15.69 -19.88
CA GLY A 82 -10.26 -14.50 -19.12
C GLY A 82 -9.76 -14.56 -17.69
N VAL A 83 -9.94 -15.71 -17.00
CA VAL A 83 -9.47 -15.87 -15.62
C VAL A 83 -7.95 -15.78 -15.56
N VAL A 84 -7.25 -16.46 -16.48
CA VAL A 84 -5.78 -16.43 -16.54
C VAL A 84 -5.28 -15.01 -16.83
N TRP A 85 -5.91 -14.31 -17.77
CA TRP A 85 -5.56 -12.94 -18.15
C TRP A 85 -5.75 -11.97 -16.98
N ASN A 86 -6.95 -11.93 -16.39
CA ASN A 86 -7.26 -11.04 -15.27
C ASN A 86 -6.38 -11.34 -14.06
N THR A 87 -6.19 -12.61 -13.71
CA THR A 87 -5.27 -13.01 -12.62
C THR A 87 -3.86 -12.45 -12.81
N THR A 88 -3.36 -12.46 -14.04
CA THR A 88 -2.02 -11.95 -14.37
C THR A 88 -1.96 -10.43 -14.30
N LEU A 89 -3.01 -9.73 -14.76
CA LEU A 89 -3.11 -8.28 -14.66
C LEU A 89 -3.19 -7.82 -13.20
N GLU A 90 -4.08 -8.43 -12.40
CA GLU A 90 -4.22 -8.16 -10.97
C GLU A 90 -2.89 -8.38 -10.23
N MET A 91 -2.19 -9.48 -10.56
CA MET A 91 -0.86 -9.78 -10.02
C MET A 91 0.17 -8.71 -10.38
N GLY A 92 0.22 -8.30 -11.66
CA GLY A 92 1.12 -7.25 -12.13
C GLY A 92 0.86 -5.91 -11.46
N SER A 93 -0.42 -5.56 -11.27
CA SER A 93 -0.83 -4.36 -10.55
C SER A 93 -0.44 -4.41 -9.07
N GLY A 94 -0.57 -5.55 -8.40
CA GLY A 94 -0.07 -5.76 -7.04
C GLY A 94 1.45 -5.56 -6.92
N ILE A 95 2.22 -6.02 -7.91
CA ILE A 95 3.67 -5.77 -7.99
C ILE A 95 3.95 -4.27 -8.16
N ILE A 96 3.24 -3.59 -9.07
CA ILE A 96 3.39 -2.15 -9.27
C ILE A 96 3.06 -1.39 -7.99
N ARG A 97 1.97 -1.76 -7.30
CA ARG A 97 1.63 -1.20 -5.99
C ARG A 97 2.80 -1.33 -5.01
N CYS A 98 3.38 -2.52 -4.83
CA CYS A 98 4.57 -2.70 -3.99
C CYS A 98 5.74 -1.79 -4.41
N MET A 99 6.05 -1.72 -5.70
CA MET A 99 7.15 -0.89 -6.21
C MET A 99 6.92 0.60 -5.93
N THR A 100 5.71 1.10 -6.15
CA THR A 100 5.36 2.49 -5.83
C THR A 100 5.51 2.77 -4.35
N GLY A 101 5.10 1.82 -3.50
CA GLY A 101 5.31 1.93 -2.06
C GLY A 101 6.79 2.08 -1.71
N LEU A 102 7.66 1.25 -2.29
CA LEU A 102 9.10 1.35 -2.07
C LEU A 102 9.71 2.67 -2.57
N ILE A 103 9.27 3.16 -3.72
CA ILE A 103 9.75 4.41 -4.32
C ILE A 103 9.29 5.62 -3.48
N GLU A 104 8.03 5.64 -3.04
CA GLU A 104 7.44 6.73 -2.27
C GLU A 104 7.87 6.74 -0.80
N PHE A 105 8.49 5.67 -0.28
CA PHE A 105 8.86 5.57 1.13
C PHE A 105 9.90 6.62 1.56
N VAL A 106 11.00 6.74 0.81
CA VAL A 106 12.09 7.68 1.14
C VAL A 106 11.62 9.14 1.02
N PRO A 107 10.95 9.55 -0.08
CA PRO A 107 10.34 10.87 -0.15
C PRO A 107 9.28 11.09 0.93
N GLY A 108 8.44 10.10 1.23
CA GLY A 108 7.42 10.19 2.28
C GLY A 108 8.03 10.49 3.66
N LEU A 109 9.13 9.82 4.01
CA LEU A 109 9.89 10.13 5.24
C LEU A 109 10.52 11.52 5.21
N GLY A 110 11.05 11.94 4.05
CA GLY A 110 11.65 13.25 3.88
C GLY A 110 10.65 14.41 3.90
N LEU A 111 9.41 14.15 3.49
CA LEU A 111 8.32 15.13 3.43
C LEU A 111 7.54 15.24 4.74
N LEU A 112 7.68 14.30 5.68
CA LEU A 112 7.02 14.34 6.99
C LEU A 112 7.07 15.68 7.74
N PRO A 113 8.18 16.45 7.79
CA PRO A 113 8.20 17.73 8.50
C PRO A 113 7.66 18.90 7.67
N PHE A 114 7.23 18.65 6.42
CA PHE A 114 6.74 19.64 5.48
C PHE A 114 5.25 19.41 5.18
N ASP A 115 4.53 20.47 4.85
CA ASP A 115 3.16 20.38 4.34
C ASP A 115 3.19 20.16 2.82
N ALA A 116 3.69 19.00 2.42
CA ALA A 116 3.87 18.64 1.02
C ALA A 116 3.68 17.15 0.80
N ASP A 117 2.91 16.81 -0.23
CA ASP A 117 2.75 15.44 -0.70
C ASP A 117 3.25 15.29 -2.13
N LEU A 118 3.66 14.07 -2.45
CA LEU A 118 3.86 13.69 -3.84
C LEU A 118 2.52 13.34 -4.50
N ASP A 119 2.38 13.79 -5.74
CA ASP A 119 1.40 13.23 -6.65
C ASP A 119 1.57 11.71 -6.74
N VAL A 120 0.44 11.02 -6.84
CA VAL A 120 0.42 9.56 -6.97
C VAL A 120 1.16 9.13 -8.23
N LEU A 121 2.12 8.20 -8.09
CA LEU A 121 2.89 7.71 -9.25
C LEU A 121 2.02 6.91 -10.23
N PHE A 122 1.03 6.20 -9.71
CA PHE A 122 0.05 5.42 -10.46
C PHE A 122 -1.33 5.58 -9.82
N ALA A 123 -2.38 5.11 -10.50
CA ALA A 123 -3.72 5.11 -9.94
C ALA A 123 -3.72 4.42 -8.56
N PRO A 124 -4.12 5.12 -7.48
CA PRO A 124 -4.00 4.57 -6.14
C PRO A 124 -5.04 3.47 -5.93
N ALA A 125 -4.61 2.40 -5.27
CA ALA A 125 -5.46 1.27 -4.90
C ALA A 125 -6.68 1.68 -4.05
N GLU A 126 -6.58 2.80 -3.33
CA GLU A 126 -7.65 3.38 -2.53
C GLU A 126 -8.93 3.64 -3.36
N LYS A 127 -8.81 3.92 -4.66
CA LYS A 127 -9.94 4.24 -5.54
C LYS A 127 -10.65 3.03 -6.17
N ALA A 128 -10.06 1.84 -6.07
CA ALA A 128 -10.58 0.63 -6.72
C ALA A 128 -11.36 -0.24 -5.72
N ASP A 129 -12.24 -1.12 -6.19
CA ASP A 129 -12.91 -2.10 -5.33
C ASP A 129 -11.92 -3.15 -4.82
N ALA A 130 -12.20 -3.77 -3.66
CA ALA A 130 -11.30 -4.77 -3.07
C ALA A 130 -12.07 -5.86 -2.31
N LEU A 131 -11.41 -7.00 -2.09
CA LEU A 131 -11.93 -8.09 -1.25
C LEU A 131 -12.03 -7.69 0.22
N VAL A 132 -11.06 -6.90 0.69
CA VAL A 132 -11.05 -6.32 2.04
C VAL A 132 -10.76 -4.83 1.88
N ASP A 133 -11.63 -4.01 2.47
CA ASP A 133 -11.50 -2.55 2.54
C ASP A 133 -12.02 -2.09 3.89
N GLU A 134 -11.10 -1.85 4.82
CA GLU A 134 -11.41 -1.45 6.19
C GLU A 134 -10.68 -0.14 6.51
N ASP A 135 -11.47 0.91 6.75
CA ASP A 135 -10.94 2.21 7.15
C ASP A 135 -10.51 2.18 8.62
N THR A 136 -9.20 2.36 8.85
CA THR A 136 -8.68 2.59 10.20
C THR A 136 -8.11 4.00 10.32
N PRO A 137 -8.06 4.58 11.54
CA PRO A 137 -7.54 5.93 11.75
C PRO A 137 -6.07 6.14 11.34
N VAL A 138 -5.30 5.04 11.23
CA VAL A 138 -3.86 5.09 10.99
C VAL A 138 -3.52 4.68 9.56
N LEU A 139 -4.17 3.64 9.04
CA LEU A 139 -3.90 3.07 7.73
C LEU A 139 -5.16 2.39 7.20
N ASN A 140 -5.63 2.74 6.00
CA ASN A 140 -6.69 1.97 5.36
C ASN A 140 -6.12 0.57 5.01
N ILE A 141 -6.79 -0.47 5.52
CA ILE A 141 -6.43 -1.87 5.27
C ILE A 141 -7.20 -2.30 4.03
N LYS A 142 -6.51 -2.31 2.88
CA LYS A 142 -7.13 -2.65 1.61
C LYS A 142 -6.28 -3.54 0.74
N PHE A 143 -6.79 -4.75 0.47
CA PHE A 143 -6.13 -5.77 -0.32
C PHE A 143 -7.11 -6.69 -1.06
N GLY A 144 -6.58 -7.42 -2.05
CA GLY A 144 -7.42 -8.11 -3.02
C GLY A 144 -8.15 -7.11 -3.90
N VAL A 145 -7.43 -6.07 -4.32
CA VAL A 145 -7.95 -4.98 -5.16
C VAL A 145 -8.27 -5.51 -6.55
N ASN A 146 -9.37 -5.05 -7.15
CA ASN A 146 -9.76 -5.28 -8.54
C ASN A 146 -9.27 -4.10 -9.39
N TYR A 147 -8.15 -4.28 -10.08
CA TYR A 147 -7.55 -3.25 -10.94
C TYR A 147 -8.08 -3.26 -12.37
N VAL A 148 -8.93 -4.23 -12.73
CA VAL A 148 -9.44 -4.42 -14.10
C VAL A 148 -10.96 -4.26 -14.26
N ASP A 149 -11.66 -3.81 -13.20
CA ASP A 149 -13.07 -3.36 -13.28
C ASP A 149 -13.19 -1.99 -13.97
#